data_AF-A0A1I8IBE7-F1
#
_entry.id   AF-A0A1I8IBE7-F1
#
_cell.length_a   1.000
_cell.length_b   1.000
_cell.length_c   1.000
_cell.angle_alpha   90.00
_cell.angle_beta   90.00
_cell.angle_gamma   90.00
#
_symmetry.space_group_name_H-M   'P 1'
#
loop_
_entity.id
_entity.type
_entity.pdbx_description
1 polymer ?
#
loop_
_entity_poly.entity_id
_entity_poly.type
_entity_poly.pdbx_seq_one_letter_code
_entity_poly.pdbx_strand_id
1 'polypeptide(L)'
;MASFLHLDTYLDTIERAAQRRDGRTLASLLSLSHQHAENDRLCVENPELEVSGRVNPPWQEVVATHLRTAWSRRRGAFDEAFDCQTIIVQAFSRAFQAMESENWPLPVMLTLAVDLRRLACRCAAAGYGKKPHEHLEKAADSIMGLFRVCASDSRATMEKSKKWGMMGLCNQLFKIYFRINKLNLCKPMVRAIDNLVWPKDRFSLAQAITYNYYTGRKAIFEDNFQDAQKFLSFAFHRCHRRAHSNKRQILIYLIPVRMLLGSLPRQQLLRKYSLLQFSGIATAVRSGNVLQLKQELERNEQFFISCGIYLILEKLRMITYRNLFKKVFLILGSFQLDIAAFTAALQFLQIRGYIAYQQQKLV
;
A
#
# COMPACT_ATOMS: atom_id res chain seq x y z
N MET A 1 26.24 -13.53 11.32
CA MET A 1 25.98 -12.60 12.44
C MET A 1 27.31 -12.31 13.12
N ALA A 2 28.11 -11.44 12.53
CA ALA A 2 29.37 -10.98 13.09
C ALA A 2 29.40 -9.45 13.01
N SER A 3 29.44 -8.85 14.19
CA SER A 3 29.95 -7.54 14.53
C SER A 3 30.69 -6.77 13.42
N PHE A 4 30.01 -5.83 12.75
CA PHE A 4 30.71 -4.72 12.12
C PHE A 4 31.27 -3.86 13.26
N LEU A 5 32.48 -4.13 13.77
CA LEU A 5 33.07 -3.33 14.84
C LEU A 5 33.87 -2.14 14.31
N HIS A 6 34.27 -2.15 13.03
CA HIS A 6 35.12 -1.12 12.43
C HIS A 6 34.67 -0.79 11.00
N LEU A 7 34.86 0.47 10.62
CA LEU A 7 34.51 1.00 9.30
C LEU A 7 35.20 0.26 8.17
N ASP A 8 36.50 0.00 8.31
CA ASP A 8 37.29 -0.72 7.31
C ASP A 8 36.69 -2.07 6.93
N THR A 9 36.32 -2.88 7.93
CA THR A 9 35.70 -4.19 7.70
C THR A 9 34.34 -4.06 7.02
N TYR A 10 33.58 -3.02 7.34
CA TYR A 10 32.30 -2.74 6.70
C TYR A 10 32.48 -2.35 5.22
N LEU A 11 33.41 -1.46 4.91
CA LEU A 11 33.73 -1.04 3.54
C LEU A 11 34.27 -2.21 2.70
N ASP A 12 35.17 -3.02 3.25
CA ASP A 12 35.67 -4.23 2.59
C ASP A 12 34.54 -5.23 2.29
N THR A 13 33.57 -5.36 3.21
CA THR A 13 32.43 -6.27 3.02
C THR A 13 31.51 -5.75 1.92
N ILE A 14 31.28 -4.44 1.85
CA ILE A 14 30.54 -3.80 0.76
C ILE A 14 31.21 -4.04 -0.58
N GLU A 15 32.52 -3.76 -0.69
CA GLU A 15 33.27 -3.91 -1.93
C GLU A 15 33.24 -5.37 -2.39
N ARG A 16 33.47 -6.33 -1.47
CA ARG A 16 33.35 -7.77 -1.77
C ARG A 16 31.94 -8.15 -2.24
N ALA A 17 30.88 -7.60 -1.63
CA ALA A 17 29.50 -7.87 -2.04
C ALA A 17 29.21 -7.31 -3.44
N ALA A 18 29.71 -6.11 -3.76
CA ALA A 18 29.60 -5.51 -5.08
C ALA A 18 30.35 -6.32 -6.15
N GLN A 19 31.61 -6.71 -5.88
CA GLN A 19 32.42 -7.54 -6.79
C GLN A 19 31.79 -8.90 -7.05
N ARG A 20 31.21 -9.53 -6.03
CA ARG A 20 30.50 -10.82 -6.14
C ARG A 20 29.09 -10.70 -6.72
N ARG A 21 28.63 -9.48 -7.02
CA ARG A 21 27.26 -9.20 -7.48
C ARG A 21 26.18 -9.72 -6.51
N ASP A 22 26.50 -9.72 -5.22
CA ASP A 22 25.56 -10.13 -4.17
C ASP A 22 24.70 -8.94 -3.74
N GLY A 23 23.64 -8.71 -4.52
CA GLY A 23 22.70 -7.62 -4.25
C GLY A 23 21.95 -7.74 -2.93
N ARG A 24 21.80 -8.94 -2.35
CA ARG A 24 21.07 -9.12 -1.08
C ARG A 24 21.92 -8.64 0.09
N THR A 25 23.18 -9.05 0.12
CA THR A 25 24.13 -8.60 1.15
C THR A 25 24.42 -7.11 1.00
N LEU A 26 24.61 -6.62 -0.23
CA LEU A 26 24.80 -5.19 -0.46
C LEU A 26 23.56 -4.37 -0.01
N ALA A 27 22.36 -4.88 -0.26
CA ALA A 27 21.13 -4.22 0.19
C ALA A 27 21.00 -4.17 1.72
N SER A 28 21.37 -5.23 2.45
CA SER A 28 21.33 -5.19 3.91
C SER A 28 22.37 -4.23 4.48
N LEU A 29 23.54 -4.14 3.86
CA LEU A 29 24.62 -3.20 4.23
C LEU A 29 24.28 -1.75 3.89
N LEU A 30 23.37 -1.49 2.94
CA LEU A 30 22.89 -0.15 2.58
C LEU A 30 21.50 0.18 3.16
N SER A 31 20.97 -0.65 4.07
CA SER A 31 19.68 -0.38 4.71
C SER A 31 19.83 0.40 6.00
N LEU A 32 19.06 1.49 6.15
CA LEU A 32 18.95 2.23 7.40
C LEU A 32 18.22 1.46 8.52
N SER A 33 17.65 0.29 8.22
CA SER A 33 17.00 -0.60 9.20
C SER A 33 17.92 -1.72 9.69
N HIS A 34 19.13 -1.84 9.14
CA HIS A 34 20.07 -2.87 9.56
C HIS A 34 20.88 -2.39 10.77
N GLN A 35 21.36 -3.33 11.59
CA GLN A 35 22.11 -3.06 12.83
C GLN A 35 23.33 -2.16 12.64
N HIS A 36 23.91 -2.13 11.44
CA HIS A 36 25.08 -1.29 11.13
C HIS A 36 24.73 0.21 11.21
N ALA A 37 23.49 0.58 10.86
CA ALA A 37 23.02 1.96 10.88
C ALA A 37 22.83 2.50 12.31
N GLU A 38 22.94 1.64 13.33
CA GLU A 38 22.91 1.98 14.75
C GLU A 38 24.30 1.94 15.38
N ASN A 39 25.33 1.53 14.64
CA ASN A 39 26.69 1.48 15.16
C ASN A 39 27.33 2.88 15.18
N ASP A 40 27.79 3.30 16.35
CA ASP A 40 28.50 4.57 16.56
C ASP A 40 29.74 4.70 15.67
N ARG A 41 30.48 3.60 15.47
CA ARG A 41 31.75 3.61 14.72
C ARG A 41 31.57 3.71 13.20
N LEU A 42 30.34 3.67 12.71
CA LEU A 42 30.00 3.85 11.30
C LEU A 42 29.28 5.18 11.04
N CYS A 43 29.03 5.99 12.08
CA CYS A 43 28.41 7.30 11.96
C CYS A 43 29.48 8.35 11.70
N VAL A 44 29.91 8.49 10.45
CA VAL A 44 30.97 9.42 10.03
C VAL A 44 30.35 10.66 9.36
N GLU A 45 30.80 11.85 9.76
CA GLU A 45 30.31 13.13 9.21
C GLU A 45 30.80 13.38 7.78
N ASN A 46 32.10 13.13 7.52
CA ASN A 46 32.73 13.30 6.21
C ASN A 46 33.37 11.97 5.72
N PRO A 47 32.54 11.00 5.28
CA PRO A 47 33.00 9.66 4.91
C PRO A 47 33.74 9.60 3.56
N GLU A 48 33.78 10.68 2.78
CA GLU A 48 34.26 10.67 1.40
C GLU A 48 35.72 10.21 1.29
N LEU A 49 36.59 10.67 2.19
CA LEU A 49 38.01 10.32 2.20
C LEU A 49 38.24 8.85 2.60
N GLU A 50 37.48 8.34 3.56
CA GLU A 50 37.62 6.96 4.07
C GLU A 50 37.06 5.92 3.09
N VAL A 51 36.02 6.29 2.36
CA VAL A 51 35.44 5.46 1.29
C VAL A 51 36.32 5.51 0.03
N SER A 52 36.99 6.64 -0.23
CA SER A 52 37.89 6.79 -1.36
C SER A 52 39.07 5.80 -1.26
N GLY A 53 39.30 5.04 -2.32
CA GLY A 53 40.34 4.01 -2.38
C GLY A 53 39.97 2.65 -1.79
N ARG A 54 38.81 2.50 -1.11
CA ARG A 54 38.32 1.21 -0.60
C ARG A 54 37.11 0.67 -1.34
N VAL A 55 36.20 1.54 -1.74
CA VAL A 55 35.02 1.17 -2.55
C VAL A 55 35.13 1.78 -3.93
N ASN A 56 35.00 0.94 -4.96
CA ASN A 56 35.15 1.38 -6.33
C ASN A 56 33.86 2.01 -6.91
N PRO A 57 33.96 2.88 -7.92
CA PRO A 57 32.81 3.31 -8.71
C PRO A 57 32.05 2.09 -9.30
N PRO A 58 30.71 2.12 -9.35
CA PRO A 58 29.84 3.27 -9.09
C PRO A 58 29.31 3.36 -7.65
N TRP A 59 29.78 2.52 -6.73
CA TRP A 59 29.24 2.40 -5.37
C TRP A 59 29.82 3.41 -4.38
N GLN A 60 30.96 4.01 -4.71
CA GLN A 60 31.65 4.98 -3.85
C GLN A 60 30.73 6.12 -3.36
N GLU A 61 30.04 6.82 -4.28
CA GLU A 61 29.11 7.93 -3.94
C GLU A 61 27.93 7.45 -3.09
N VAL A 62 27.38 6.27 -3.44
CA VAL A 62 26.25 5.63 -2.74
C VAL A 62 26.62 5.32 -1.29
N VAL A 63 27.80 4.74 -1.06
CA VAL A 63 28.25 4.28 0.25
C VAL A 63 28.65 5.45 1.14
N ALA A 64 29.41 6.42 0.61
CA ALA A 64 29.76 7.63 1.36
C ALA A 64 28.50 8.37 1.82
N THR A 65 27.57 8.61 0.89
CA THR A 65 26.33 9.32 1.23
C THR A 65 25.43 8.51 2.18
N HIS A 66 25.48 7.17 2.15
CA HIS A 66 24.77 6.30 3.10
C HIS A 66 25.28 6.46 4.53
N LEU A 67 26.61 6.47 4.73
CA LEU A 67 27.21 6.70 6.05
C LEU A 67 26.82 8.08 6.60
N ARG A 68 26.87 9.11 5.75
CA ARG A 68 26.40 10.46 6.12
C ARG A 68 24.91 10.49 6.46
N THR A 69 24.07 9.77 5.69
CA THR A 69 22.64 9.63 5.98
C THR A 69 22.39 8.98 7.34
N ALA A 70 23.14 7.92 7.67
CA ALA A 70 23.05 7.27 8.97
C ALA A 70 23.45 8.21 10.11
N TRP A 71 24.50 9.01 9.92
CA TRP A 71 24.94 10.03 10.87
C TRP A 71 23.88 11.13 11.09
N SER A 72 23.36 11.76 10.03
CA SER A 72 22.32 12.81 10.14
C SER A 72 21.04 12.28 10.79
N ARG A 73 20.64 11.05 10.45
CA ARG A 73 19.49 10.37 11.06
C ARG A 73 19.68 10.18 12.56
N ARG A 74 20.89 9.86 13.02
CA ARG A 74 21.21 9.66 14.44
C ARG A 74 21.15 10.96 15.23
N ARG A 75 21.55 12.07 14.62
CA ARG A 75 21.44 13.43 15.20
C ARG A 75 19.99 13.95 15.26
N GLY A 76 19.03 13.23 14.69
CA GLY A 76 17.64 13.67 14.58
C GLY A 76 17.42 14.69 13.45
N ALA A 77 18.44 14.98 12.64
CA ALA A 77 18.35 15.84 11.45
C ALA A 77 17.71 15.06 10.29
N PHE A 78 16.41 14.77 10.40
CA PHE A 78 15.70 13.95 9.41
C PHE A 78 15.58 14.62 8.03
N ASP A 79 15.56 15.95 7.99
CA ASP A 79 15.55 16.73 6.74
C ASP A 79 16.85 16.52 5.95
N GLU A 80 18.01 16.71 6.60
CA GLU A 80 19.31 16.44 6.00
C GLU A 80 19.45 14.95 5.61
N ALA A 81 19.04 14.03 6.48
CA ALA A 81 19.05 12.61 6.16
C ALA A 81 18.19 12.27 4.93
N PHE A 82 17.06 12.97 4.74
CA PHE A 82 16.22 12.80 3.56
C PHE A 82 16.91 13.31 2.29
N ASP A 83 17.56 14.47 2.36
CA ASP A 83 18.30 15.02 1.23
C ASP A 83 19.48 14.12 0.84
N CYS A 84 20.25 13.64 1.82
CA CYS A 84 21.31 12.66 1.59
C CYS A 84 20.76 11.36 0.97
N GLN A 85 19.65 10.82 1.48
CA GLN A 85 19.03 9.62 0.90
C GLN A 85 18.54 9.86 -0.54
N THR A 86 18.10 11.07 -0.86
CA THR A 86 17.71 11.45 -2.23
C THR A 86 18.92 11.44 -3.16
N ILE A 87 20.07 11.96 -2.71
CA ILE A 87 21.34 11.89 -3.44
C ILE A 87 21.74 10.42 -3.67
N ILE A 88 21.62 9.55 -2.67
CA ILE A 88 21.91 8.11 -2.83
C ILE A 88 21.05 7.49 -3.94
N VAL A 89 19.75 7.78 -3.95
CA VAL A 89 18.84 7.26 -4.98
C VAL A 89 19.19 7.78 -6.36
N GLN A 90 19.59 9.05 -6.49
CA GLN A 90 20.02 9.62 -7.77
C GLN A 90 21.35 9.01 -8.26
N ALA A 91 22.35 8.89 -7.39
CA ALA A 91 23.62 8.26 -7.68
C ALA A 91 23.44 6.80 -8.11
N PHE A 92 22.66 6.03 -7.33
CA PHE A 92 22.29 4.67 -7.67
C PHE A 92 21.53 4.60 -8.99
N SER A 93 20.60 5.52 -9.26
CA SER A 93 19.82 5.52 -10.51
C SER A 93 20.72 5.69 -11.74
N ARG A 94 21.73 6.57 -11.68
CA ARG A 94 22.73 6.75 -12.76
C ARG A 94 23.52 5.46 -12.98
N ALA A 95 24.06 4.90 -11.90
CA ALA A 95 24.81 3.65 -11.92
C ALA A 95 23.97 2.49 -12.49
N PHE A 96 22.74 2.36 -11.99
CA PHE A 96 21.82 1.29 -12.35
C PHE A 96 21.35 1.43 -13.80
N GLN A 97 21.20 2.63 -14.33
CA GLN A 97 20.89 2.84 -15.74
C GLN A 97 22.03 2.36 -16.65
N ALA A 98 23.29 2.62 -16.28
CA ALA A 98 24.48 2.22 -17.05
C ALA A 98 24.73 0.70 -17.06
N MET A 99 24.26 -0.05 -16.06
CA MET A 99 24.41 -1.50 -16.00
C MET A 99 23.49 -2.20 -17.01
N GLU A 100 23.97 -2.54 -18.20
CA GLU A 100 23.15 -3.21 -19.22
C GLU A 100 22.91 -4.70 -18.91
N SER A 101 21.67 -5.16 -19.05
CA SER A 101 21.32 -6.59 -18.87
C SER A 101 21.74 -7.20 -17.52
N GLU A 102 21.73 -6.40 -16.46
CA GLU A 102 22.01 -6.83 -15.09
C GLU A 102 20.89 -6.40 -14.14
N ASN A 103 20.41 -7.35 -13.31
CA ASN A 103 19.37 -7.10 -12.31
C ASN A 103 19.75 -7.53 -10.90
N TRP A 104 20.99 -7.95 -10.68
CA TRP A 104 21.49 -8.25 -9.33
C TRP A 104 21.34 -7.08 -8.33
N PRO A 105 21.38 -5.79 -8.71
CA PRO A 105 21.16 -4.67 -7.79
C PRO A 105 19.71 -4.40 -7.40
N LEU A 106 18.73 -5.15 -7.92
CA LEU A 106 17.31 -4.94 -7.61
C LEU A 106 16.97 -4.92 -6.11
N PRO A 107 17.59 -5.77 -5.25
CA PRO A 107 17.36 -5.68 -3.81
C PRO A 107 17.88 -4.37 -3.20
N VAL A 108 19.00 -3.83 -3.72
CA VAL A 108 19.57 -2.54 -3.27
C VAL A 108 18.60 -1.42 -3.64
N MET A 109 18.19 -1.37 -4.91
CA MET A 109 17.20 -0.41 -5.42
C MET A 109 15.95 -0.36 -4.54
N LEU A 110 15.38 -1.52 -4.23
CA LEU A 110 14.16 -1.60 -3.42
C LEU A 110 14.39 -1.12 -1.99
N THR A 111 15.56 -1.42 -1.41
CA THR A 111 15.93 -0.97 -0.06
C THR A 111 16.05 0.55 -0.01
N LEU A 112 16.78 1.14 -0.96
CA LEU A 112 16.94 2.59 -1.05
C LEU A 112 15.60 3.32 -1.22
N ALA A 113 14.70 2.77 -2.05
CA ALA A 113 13.35 3.32 -2.23
C ALA A 113 12.48 3.18 -0.95
N VAL A 114 12.61 2.08 -0.21
CA VAL A 114 11.91 1.88 1.06
C VAL A 114 12.39 2.87 2.11
N ASP A 115 13.70 3.07 2.22
CA ASP A 115 14.31 3.94 3.22
C ASP A 115 14.05 5.43 2.90
N LEU A 116 14.11 5.83 1.62
CA LEU A 116 13.68 7.16 1.18
C LEU A 116 12.22 7.44 1.56
N ARG A 117 11.31 6.50 1.27
CA ARG A 117 9.89 6.65 1.65
C ARG A 117 9.73 6.77 3.17
N ARG A 118 10.48 6.00 3.96
CA ARG A 118 10.41 6.03 5.44
C ARG A 118 10.89 7.36 5.99
N LEU A 119 12.00 7.89 5.47
CA LEU A 119 12.50 9.21 5.83
C LEU A 119 11.49 10.29 5.45
N ALA A 120 10.91 10.24 4.24
CA ALA A 120 9.85 11.17 3.82
C ALA A 120 8.64 11.12 4.77
N CYS A 121 8.21 9.91 5.19
CA CYS A 121 7.13 9.74 6.16
C CYS A 121 7.47 10.35 7.53
N ARG A 122 8.72 10.25 7.97
CA ARG A 122 9.19 10.83 9.23
C ARG A 122 9.26 12.36 9.14
N CYS A 123 9.81 12.90 8.05
CA CYS A 123 9.85 14.34 7.79
C CYS A 123 8.44 14.94 7.83
N ALA A 124 7.50 14.33 7.10
CA ALA A 124 6.11 14.76 7.10
C ALA A 124 5.42 14.65 8.48
N ALA A 125 5.78 13.66 9.30
CA ALA A 125 5.22 13.50 10.64
C ALA A 125 5.80 14.51 11.65
N ALA A 126 7.06 14.90 11.48
CA ALA A 126 7.74 15.90 12.30
C ALA A 126 7.50 17.34 11.83
N GLY A 127 6.72 17.55 10.77
CA GLY A 127 6.39 18.89 10.26
C GLY A 127 7.52 19.55 9.47
N TYR A 128 8.50 18.79 8.97
CA TYR A 128 9.50 19.32 8.04
C TYR A 128 8.88 19.63 6.68
N GLY A 129 9.40 20.68 6.02
CA GLY A 129 8.97 21.12 4.69
C GLY A 129 8.20 22.44 4.72
N LYS A 130 8.27 23.18 3.61
CA LYS A 130 7.55 24.45 3.46
C LYS A 130 6.08 24.23 3.14
N LYS A 131 5.76 23.08 2.52
CA LYS A 131 4.41 22.70 2.10
C LYS A 131 4.02 21.34 2.67
N PRO A 132 2.73 21.10 2.94
CA PRO A 132 2.25 19.77 3.31
C PRO A 132 2.69 18.74 2.27
N HIS A 133 3.24 17.62 2.75
CA HIS A 133 3.67 16.49 1.93
C HIS A 133 4.85 16.73 0.97
N GLU A 134 5.58 17.85 1.07
CA GLU A 134 6.69 18.18 0.16
C GLU A 134 7.72 17.03 0.03
N HIS A 135 8.19 16.47 1.16
CA HIS A 135 9.13 15.33 1.16
C HIS A 135 8.54 14.06 0.54
N LEU A 136 7.24 13.83 0.72
CA LEU A 136 6.56 12.68 0.12
C LEU A 136 6.49 12.83 -1.40
N GLU A 137 6.24 14.03 -1.91
CA GLU A 137 6.24 14.31 -3.35
C GLU A 137 7.65 14.15 -3.94
N LYS A 138 8.67 14.76 -3.34
CA LYS A 138 10.08 14.61 -3.74
C LYS A 138 10.54 13.16 -3.73
N ALA A 139 10.14 12.40 -2.71
CA ALA A 139 10.43 10.96 -2.64
C ALA A 139 9.75 10.19 -3.77
N ALA A 140 8.49 10.52 -4.07
CA ALA A 140 7.74 9.86 -5.13
C ALA A 140 8.38 10.13 -6.50
N ASP A 141 8.84 11.35 -6.77
CA ASP A 141 9.52 11.69 -8.03
C ASP A 141 10.83 10.91 -8.19
N SER A 142 11.62 10.80 -7.12
CA SER A 142 12.87 10.04 -7.11
C SER A 142 12.63 8.54 -7.34
N ILE A 143 11.63 7.95 -6.68
CA ILE A 143 11.25 6.53 -6.86
C ILE A 143 10.65 6.32 -8.26
N MET A 144 9.91 7.29 -8.80
CA MET A 144 9.41 7.25 -10.18
C MET A 144 10.56 7.25 -11.19
N GLY A 145 11.66 7.96 -10.93
CA GLY A 145 12.89 7.89 -11.70
C GLY A 145 13.41 6.45 -11.81
N LEU A 146 13.56 5.76 -10.68
CA LEU A 146 13.95 4.34 -10.65
C LEU A 146 12.96 3.44 -11.41
N PHE A 147 11.66 3.73 -11.30
CA PHE A 147 10.61 2.97 -11.99
C PHE A 147 10.76 3.12 -13.51
N ARG A 148 11.04 4.33 -14.00
CA ARG A 148 11.28 4.59 -15.43
C ARG A 148 12.49 3.84 -15.94
N VAL A 149 13.61 3.82 -15.19
CA VAL A 149 14.82 3.03 -15.54
C VAL A 149 14.48 1.54 -15.68
N CYS A 150 13.67 0.99 -14.78
CA CYS A 150 13.22 -0.40 -14.89
C CYS A 150 12.27 -0.61 -16.09
N ALA A 151 11.35 0.31 -16.33
CA ALA A 151 10.35 0.19 -17.39
C ALA A 151 10.97 0.29 -18.79
N SER A 152 12.00 1.12 -18.97
CA SER A 152 12.72 1.30 -20.22
C SER A 152 13.68 0.16 -20.57
N ASP A 153 13.85 -0.83 -19.68
CA ASP A 153 14.74 -1.98 -19.91
C ASP A 153 14.13 -2.97 -20.91
N SER A 154 14.25 -2.66 -22.20
CA SER A 154 13.70 -3.44 -23.30
C SER A 154 14.69 -4.44 -23.90
N ARG A 155 15.99 -4.22 -23.72
CA ARG A 155 17.06 -5.01 -24.36
C ARG A 155 17.43 -6.27 -23.57
N ALA A 156 17.20 -6.28 -22.26
CA ALA A 156 17.57 -7.40 -21.41
C ALA A 156 16.67 -8.63 -21.64
N THR A 157 17.25 -9.82 -21.53
CA THR A 157 16.46 -11.05 -21.45
C THR A 157 15.57 -11.02 -20.20
N MET A 158 14.46 -11.76 -20.27
CA MET A 158 13.48 -11.78 -19.18
C MET A 158 14.10 -12.11 -17.81
N GLU A 159 15.11 -12.97 -17.76
CA GLU A 159 15.77 -13.38 -16.50
C GLU A 159 16.65 -12.30 -15.88
N LYS A 160 17.30 -11.51 -16.73
CA LYS A 160 18.27 -10.48 -16.31
C LYS A 160 17.70 -9.07 -16.32
N SER A 161 16.41 -8.92 -16.64
CA SER A 161 15.80 -7.61 -16.74
C SER A 161 15.50 -6.96 -15.40
N LYS A 162 15.65 -5.62 -15.39
CA LYS A 162 15.31 -4.72 -14.30
C LYS A 162 13.80 -4.56 -14.10
N LYS A 163 12.98 -4.95 -15.08
CA LYS A 163 11.50 -4.91 -14.99
C LYS A 163 10.95 -5.71 -13.81
N TRP A 164 11.68 -6.70 -13.28
CA TRP A 164 11.33 -7.38 -12.01
C TRP A 164 11.28 -6.45 -10.80
N GLY A 165 11.96 -5.31 -10.85
CA GLY A 165 11.93 -4.26 -9.84
C GLY A 165 10.65 -3.41 -9.83
N MET A 166 9.93 -3.36 -10.96
CA MET A 166 8.81 -2.42 -11.16
C MET A 166 7.71 -2.59 -10.11
N MET A 167 7.35 -3.83 -9.77
CA MET A 167 6.29 -4.09 -8.79
C MET A 167 6.67 -3.60 -7.39
N GLY A 168 7.93 -3.81 -6.98
CA GLY A 168 8.43 -3.34 -5.69
C GLY A 168 8.41 -1.82 -5.56
N LEU A 169 8.83 -1.12 -6.62
CA LEU A 169 8.81 0.34 -6.70
C LEU A 169 7.38 0.88 -6.75
N CYS A 170 6.51 0.28 -7.58
CA CYS A 170 5.09 0.63 -7.67
C CYS A 170 4.40 0.52 -6.31
N ASN A 171 4.72 -0.51 -5.52
CA ASN A 171 4.20 -0.65 -4.16
C ASN A 171 4.69 0.45 -3.20
N GLN A 172 5.91 0.97 -3.36
CA GLN A 172 6.34 2.14 -2.57
C GLN A 172 5.61 3.41 -3.01
N LEU A 173 5.45 3.61 -4.32
CA LEU A 173 4.72 4.75 -4.89
C LEU A 173 3.25 4.73 -4.46
N PHE A 174 2.58 3.57 -4.44
CA PHE A 174 1.23 3.44 -3.89
C PHE A 174 1.15 3.89 -2.42
N LYS A 175 2.10 3.47 -1.58
CA LYS A 175 2.12 3.90 -0.17
C LYS A 175 2.24 5.42 -0.01
N ILE A 176 2.89 6.11 -0.96
CA ILE A 176 2.99 7.56 -0.97
C ILE A 176 1.70 8.18 -1.53
N TYR A 177 1.28 7.79 -2.74
CA TYR A 177 0.14 8.38 -3.44
C TYR A 177 -1.20 8.21 -2.72
N PHE A 178 -1.42 7.07 -2.04
CA PHE A 178 -2.59 6.90 -1.18
C PHE A 178 -2.53 7.80 0.07
N ARG A 179 -1.33 8.12 0.57
CA ARG A 179 -1.16 8.99 1.74
C ARG A 179 -1.37 10.47 1.41
N ILE A 180 -0.94 10.90 0.23
CA ILE A 180 -1.11 12.29 -0.25
C ILE A 180 -2.42 12.49 -1.05
N ASN A 181 -3.27 11.46 -1.11
CA ASN A 181 -4.54 11.46 -1.84
C ASN A 181 -4.44 11.81 -3.34
N LYS A 182 -3.34 11.44 -4.01
CA LYS A 182 -3.12 11.64 -5.47
C LYS A 182 -3.24 10.34 -6.26
N LEU A 183 -4.43 9.70 -6.19
CA LEU A 183 -4.67 8.36 -6.75
C LEU A 183 -4.61 8.30 -8.29
N ASN A 184 -4.79 9.43 -8.97
CA ASN A 184 -4.65 9.54 -10.43
C ASN A 184 -3.23 9.16 -10.91
N LEU A 185 -2.21 9.45 -10.11
CA LEU A 185 -0.80 9.13 -10.41
C LEU A 185 -0.50 7.61 -10.41
N CYS A 186 -1.42 6.80 -9.87
CA CYS A 186 -1.31 5.34 -9.90
C CYS A 186 -1.53 4.75 -11.30
N LYS A 187 -2.31 5.42 -12.17
CA LYS A 187 -2.74 4.87 -13.47
C LYS A 187 -1.57 4.49 -14.40
N PRO A 188 -0.55 5.35 -14.64
CA PRO A 188 0.55 5.02 -15.55
C PRO A 188 1.36 3.80 -15.08
N MET A 189 1.59 3.69 -13.77
CA MET A 189 2.35 2.57 -13.21
C MET A 189 1.62 1.24 -13.33
N VAL A 190 0.31 1.24 -13.04
CA VAL A 190 -0.55 0.06 -13.19
C VAL A 190 -0.55 -0.40 -14.64
N ARG A 191 -0.75 0.53 -15.59
CA ARG A 191 -0.68 0.22 -17.02
C ARG A 191 0.66 -0.38 -17.43
N ALA A 192 1.76 0.19 -16.97
CA ALA A 192 3.10 -0.31 -17.31
C ALA A 192 3.33 -1.74 -16.80
N ILE A 193 2.82 -2.10 -15.62
CA ILE A 193 2.91 -3.46 -15.07
C ILE A 193 1.93 -4.42 -15.76
N ASP A 194 0.70 -3.97 -16.06
CA ASP A 194 -0.30 -4.81 -16.71
C ASP A 194 0.04 -5.11 -18.17
N ASN A 195 0.79 -4.22 -18.84
CA ASN A 195 1.31 -4.43 -20.19
C ASN A 195 2.55 -5.33 -20.25
N LEU A 196 3.08 -5.80 -19.11
CA LEU A 196 4.15 -6.80 -19.13
C LEU A 196 3.58 -8.13 -19.65
N VAL A 197 4.16 -8.64 -20.73
CA VAL A 197 3.83 -9.96 -21.33
C VAL A 197 4.25 -11.14 -20.42
N TRP A 198 4.85 -10.83 -19.26
CA TRP A 198 5.55 -11.79 -18.43
C TRP A 198 4.66 -12.45 -17.38
N PRO A 199 4.89 -13.76 -17.08
CA PRO A 199 4.22 -14.44 -15.99
C PRO A 199 4.33 -13.67 -14.66
N LYS A 200 3.19 -13.18 -14.16
CA LYS A 200 3.10 -12.42 -12.91
C LYS A 200 3.45 -13.26 -11.67
N ASP A 201 3.42 -14.59 -11.79
CA ASP A 201 3.74 -15.52 -10.69
C ASP A 201 5.23 -15.55 -10.30
N ARG A 202 6.11 -15.03 -11.16
CA ARG A 202 7.55 -14.93 -10.86
C ARG A 202 7.88 -13.74 -9.95
N PHE A 203 6.97 -12.78 -9.78
CA PHE A 203 7.12 -11.76 -8.75
C PHE A 203 6.95 -12.37 -7.37
N SER A 204 7.68 -11.85 -6.39
CA SER A 204 7.50 -12.31 -5.01
C SER A 204 6.05 -12.16 -4.56
N LEU A 205 5.52 -13.19 -3.90
CA LEU A 205 4.13 -13.23 -3.48
C LEU A 205 3.75 -12.03 -2.59
N ALA A 206 4.67 -11.58 -1.72
CA ALA A 206 4.47 -10.42 -0.87
C ALA A 206 4.25 -9.12 -1.66
N GLN A 207 5.02 -8.92 -2.75
CA GLN A 207 4.85 -7.76 -3.62
C GLN A 207 3.55 -7.87 -4.43
N ALA A 208 3.22 -9.06 -4.93
CA ALA A 208 1.97 -9.29 -5.65
C ALA A 208 0.74 -9.03 -4.77
N ILE A 209 0.73 -9.48 -3.52
CA ILE A 209 -0.36 -9.20 -2.56
C ILE A 209 -0.50 -7.69 -2.32
N THR A 210 0.62 -7.00 -2.09
CA THR A 210 0.62 -5.55 -1.85
C THR A 210 0.10 -4.77 -3.06
N TYR A 211 0.53 -5.17 -4.26
CA TYR A 211 0.08 -4.58 -5.52
C TYR A 211 -1.43 -4.73 -5.68
N ASN A 212 -1.93 -5.98 -5.56
CA ASN A 212 -3.36 -6.28 -5.68
C ASN A 212 -4.22 -5.58 -4.63
N TYR A 213 -3.71 -5.39 -3.42
CA TYR A 213 -4.40 -4.62 -2.39
C TYR A 213 -4.62 -3.16 -2.81
N TYR A 214 -3.58 -2.49 -3.33
CA TYR A 214 -3.69 -1.09 -3.75
C TYR A 214 -4.44 -0.92 -5.08
N THR A 215 -4.23 -1.79 -6.07
CA THR A 215 -5.02 -1.75 -7.32
C THR A 215 -6.49 -2.02 -7.07
N GLY A 216 -6.81 -2.93 -6.15
CA GLY A 216 -8.18 -3.15 -5.70
C GLY A 216 -8.79 -1.91 -5.07
N ARG A 217 -8.07 -1.22 -4.16
CA ARG A 217 -8.55 0.04 -3.56
C ARG A 217 -8.71 1.16 -4.59
N LYS A 218 -7.81 1.27 -5.55
CA LYS A 218 -7.91 2.20 -6.68
C LYS A 218 -9.17 1.91 -7.50
N ALA A 219 -9.44 0.65 -7.81
CA ALA A 219 -10.63 0.25 -8.57
C ALA A 219 -11.93 0.60 -7.83
N ILE A 220 -11.94 0.55 -6.49
CA ILE A 220 -13.08 1.03 -5.70
C ILE A 220 -13.30 2.54 -5.89
N PHE A 221 -12.23 3.34 -5.89
CA PHE A 221 -12.33 4.78 -6.11
C PHE A 221 -12.84 5.12 -7.52
N GLU A 222 -12.58 4.26 -8.50
CA GLU A 222 -13.07 4.37 -9.87
C GLU A 222 -14.45 3.71 -10.09
N ASP A 223 -15.14 3.31 -9.01
CA ASP A 223 -16.43 2.59 -9.03
C ASP A 223 -16.42 1.27 -9.83
N ASN A 224 -15.24 0.72 -10.12
CA ASN A 224 -15.08 -0.57 -10.79
C ASN A 224 -15.03 -1.70 -9.74
N PHE A 225 -16.21 -2.07 -9.24
CA PHE A 225 -16.35 -3.06 -8.16
C PHE A 225 -15.96 -4.48 -8.58
N GLN A 226 -16.11 -4.84 -9.85
CA GLN A 226 -15.76 -6.17 -10.37
C GLN A 226 -14.24 -6.41 -10.30
N ASP A 227 -13.46 -5.46 -10.82
CA ASP A 227 -12.00 -5.53 -10.73
C ASP A 227 -11.51 -5.40 -9.29
N ALA A 228 -12.14 -4.52 -8.49
CA ALA A 228 -11.85 -4.44 -7.06
C ALA A 228 -12.04 -5.78 -6.35
N GLN A 229 -13.14 -6.50 -6.63
CA GLN A 229 -13.37 -7.82 -6.05
C GLN A 229 -12.29 -8.80 -6.48
N LYS A 230 -11.92 -8.83 -7.76
CA LYS A 230 -10.89 -9.73 -8.29
C LYS A 230 -9.55 -9.52 -7.60
N PHE A 231 -9.05 -8.28 -7.58
CA PHE A 231 -7.75 -7.95 -6.98
C PHE A 231 -7.73 -8.17 -5.46
N LEU A 232 -8.74 -7.68 -4.73
CA LEU A 232 -8.80 -7.85 -3.28
C LEU A 232 -9.01 -9.31 -2.87
N SER A 233 -9.76 -10.09 -3.65
CA SER A 233 -9.90 -11.53 -3.43
C SER A 233 -8.55 -12.22 -3.63
N PHE A 234 -7.81 -11.93 -4.70
CA PHE A 234 -6.47 -12.48 -4.88
C PHE A 234 -5.58 -12.17 -3.68
N ALA A 235 -5.52 -10.91 -3.26
CA ALA A 235 -4.73 -10.47 -2.11
C ALA A 235 -5.12 -11.23 -0.83
N PHE A 236 -6.42 -11.38 -0.55
CA PHE A 236 -6.91 -12.06 0.65
C PHE A 236 -6.56 -13.55 0.68
N HIS A 237 -6.79 -14.27 -0.42
CA HIS A 237 -6.57 -15.72 -0.51
C HIS A 237 -5.09 -16.07 -0.50
N ARG A 238 -4.27 -15.30 -1.21
CA ARG A 238 -2.81 -15.52 -1.28
C ARG A 238 -2.06 -15.00 -0.06
N CYS A 239 -2.65 -14.11 0.74
CA CYS A 239 -2.02 -13.65 1.98
C CYS A 239 -1.82 -14.81 2.98
N HIS A 240 -0.64 -14.83 3.60
CA HIS A 240 -0.24 -15.87 4.55
C HIS A 240 -1.22 -15.96 5.73
N ARG A 241 -1.52 -17.18 6.19
CA ARG A 241 -2.53 -17.43 7.24
C ARG A 241 -2.19 -16.76 8.58
N ARG A 242 -0.89 -16.65 8.93
CA ARG A 242 -0.41 -15.95 10.13
C ARG A 242 -0.44 -14.42 10.04
N ALA A 243 -0.57 -13.85 8.84
CA ALA A 243 -0.60 -12.40 8.64
C ALA A 243 -2.01 -11.83 8.88
N HIS A 244 -2.50 -11.98 10.13
CA HIS A 244 -3.88 -11.63 10.51
C HIS A 244 -4.19 -10.16 10.28
N SER A 245 -3.29 -9.26 10.67
CA SER A 245 -3.43 -7.81 10.44
C SER A 245 -3.58 -7.47 8.95
N ASN A 246 -2.76 -8.05 8.08
CA ASN A 246 -2.84 -7.82 6.63
C ASN A 246 -4.16 -8.34 6.04
N LYS A 247 -4.60 -9.54 6.45
CA LYS A 247 -5.90 -10.07 6.03
C LYS A 247 -7.06 -9.20 6.50
N ARG A 248 -6.99 -8.68 7.73
CA ARG A 248 -7.97 -7.74 8.26
C ARG A 248 -8.02 -6.46 7.41
N GLN A 249 -6.87 -5.88 7.08
CA GLN A 249 -6.79 -4.69 6.21
C GLN A 249 -7.40 -4.93 4.83
N ILE A 250 -7.16 -6.09 4.22
CA ILE A 250 -7.77 -6.45 2.93
C ILE A 250 -9.30 -6.59 3.07
N LEU A 251 -9.78 -7.23 4.14
CA LEU A 251 -11.21 -7.45 4.38
C LEU A 251 -12.02 -6.17 4.58
N ILE A 252 -11.43 -5.15 5.20
CA ILE A 252 -12.07 -3.83 5.38
C ILE A 252 -12.57 -3.27 4.03
N TYR A 253 -11.83 -3.50 2.94
CA TYR A 253 -12.23 -3.06 1.60
C TYR A 253 -12.99 -4.14 0.82
N LEU A 254 -12.64 -5.43 0.99
CA LEU A 254 -13.29 -6.52 0.26
C LEU A 254 -14.75 -6.73 0.67
N ILE A 255 -15.09 -6.54 1.96
CA ILE A 255 -16.46 -6.74 2.46
C ILE A 255 -17.45 -5.76 1.80
N PRO A 256 -17.24 -4.42 1.85
CA PRO A 256 -18.10 -3.47 1.14
C PRO A 256 -18.28 -3.79 -0.34
N VAL A 257 -17.20 -4.12 -1.04
CA VAL A 257 -17.24 -4.46 -2.47
C VAL A 257 -18.10 -5.69 -2.73
N ARG A 258 -17.92 -6.76 -1.95
CA ARG A 258 -18.74 -7.96 -2.11
C ARG A 258 -20.20 -7.71 -1.79
N MET A 259 -20.49 -6.87 -0.79
CA MET A 259 -21.86 -6.49 -0.46
C MET A 259 -22.50 -5.70 -1.61
N LEU A 260 -21.74 -4.81 -2.26
CA LEU A 260 -22.19 -4.08 -3.45
C LEU A 260 -22.50 -5.02 -4.63
N LEU A 261 -21.76 -6.11 -4.73
CA LEU A 261 -21.98 -7.16 -5.73
C LEU A 261 -23.01 -8.22 -5.27
N GLY A 262 -23.71 -7.98 -4.15
CA GLY A 262 -24.80 -8.82 -3.65
C GLY A 262 -24.40 -9.99 -2.76
N SER A 263 -23.11 -10.12 -2.40
CA SER A 263 -22.59 -11.18 -1.53
C SER A 263 -22.34 -10.65 -0.11
N LEU A 264 -23.13 -11.12 0.86
CA LEU A 264 -23.03 -10.68 2.26
C LEU A 264 -21.97 -11.47 3.04
N PRO A 265 -21.29 -10.86 4.03
CA PRO A 265 -20.30 -11.55 4.86
C PRO A 265 -20.93 -12.56 5.83
N ARG A 266 -20.19 -13.63 6.15
CA ARG A 266 -20.55 -14.58 7.21
C ARG A 266 -20.12 -14.04 8.58
N GLN A 267 -20.96 -14.23 9.61
CA GLN A 267 -20.68 -13.72 10.95
C GLN A 267 -19.41 -14.30 11.58
N GLN A 268 -19.08 -15.57 11.30
CA GLN A 268 -17.83 -16.20 11.74
C GLN A 268 -16.58 -15.49 11.19
N LEU A 269 -16.63 -15.02 9.94
CA LEU A 269 -15.53 -14.26 9.32
C LEU A 269 -15.33 -12.92 10.03
N LEU A 270 -16.43 -12.23 10.33
CA LEU A 270 -16.39 -10.93 11.02
C LEU A 270 -15.81 -11.06 12.44
N ARG A 271 -16.23 -12.09 13.19
CA ARG A 271 -15.67 -12.39 14.52
C ARG A 271 -14.17 -12.69 14.43
N LYS A 272 -13.76 -13.56 13.50
CA LYS A 272 -12.36 -13.96 13.32
C LYS A 272 -11.40 -12.79 13.10
N TYR A 273 -11.83 -11.75 12.39
CA TYR A 273 -10.99 -10.59 12.07
C TYR A 273 -11.37 -9.31 12.83
N SER A 274 -12.24 -9.40 13.85
CA SER A 274 -12.68 -8.24 14.64
C SER A 274 -13.25 -7.11 13.75
N LEU A 275 -14.26 -7.48 12.94
CA LEU A 275 -14.95 -6.63 11.96
C LEU A 275 -16.47 -6.68 12.19
N LEU A 276 -16.92 -6.76 13.45
CA LEU A 276 -18.33 -6.87 13.81
C LEU A 276 -19.17 -5.65 13.43
N GLN A 277 -18.54 -4.50 13.19
CA GLN A 277 -19.17 -3.27 12.69
C GLN A 277 -19.95 -3.52 11.37
N PHE A 278 -19.51 -4.47 10.55
CA PHE A 278 -20.21 -4.84 9.31
C PHE A 278 -21.45 -5.73 9.53
N SER A 279 -21.65 -6.27 10.74
CA SER A 279 -22.74 -7.20 11.02
C SER A 279 -24.11 -6.51 10.92
N GLY A 280 -24.24 -5.32 11.52
CA GLY A 280 -25.47 -4.52 11.46
C GLY A 280 -25.81 -4.12 10.02
N ILE A 281 -24.80 -3.63 9.29
CA ILE A 281 -24.91 -3.28 7.87
C ILE A 281 -25.38 -4.48 7.04
N ALA A 282 -24.78 -5.66 7.22
CA ALA A 282 -25.15 -6.86 6.47
C ALA A 282 -26.60 -7.30 6.73
N THR A 283 -27.06 -7.18 7.98
CA THR A 283 -28.45 -7.47 8.37
C THR A 283 -29.42 -6.47 7.77
N ALA A 284 -29.09 -5.17 7.79
CA ALA A 284 -29.90 -4.12 7.19
C ALA A 284 -30.06 -4.32 5.67
N VAL A 285 -28.95 -4.58 4.97
CA VAL A 285 -28.97 -4.85 3.52
C VAL A 285 -29.79 -6.11 3.21
N ARG A 286 -29.64 -7.20 3.98
CA ARG A 286 -30.41 -8.44 3.80
C ARG A 286 -31.90 -8.24 4.03
N SER A 287 -32.25 -7.47 5.05
CA SER A 287 -33.64 -7.22 5.41
C SER A 287 -34.33 -6.23 4.46
N GLY A 288 -33.57 -5.40 3.75
CA GLY A 288 -34.11 -4.29 2.98
C GLY A 288 -34.46 -3.08 3.87
N ASN A 289 -33.96 -3.05 5.11
CA ASN A 289 -34.26 -1.98 6.06
C ASN A 289 -33.28 -0.82 5.88
N VAL A 290 -33.70 0.20 5.11
CA VAL A 290 -32.89 1.38 4.81
C VAL A 290 -32.65 2.25 6.04
N LEU A 291 -33.62 2.32 6.97
CA LEU A 291 -33.49 3.10 8.19
C LEU A 291 -32.45 2.48 9.13
N GLN A 292 -32.49 1.15 9.31
CA GLN A 292 -31.46 0.43 10.08
C GLN A 292 -30.08 0.59 9.44
N LEU A 293 -29.97 0.57 8.11
CA LEU A 293 -28.70 0.81 7.43
C LEU A 293 -28.12 2.17 7.82
N LYS A 294 -28.94 3.24 7.78
CA LYS A 294 -28.53 4.58 8.18
C LYS A 294 -28.05 4.62 9.64
N GLN A 295 -28.82 4.03 10.56
CA GLN A 295 -28.46 3.98 11.98
C GLN A 295 -27.14 3.24 12.24
N GLU A 296 -26.91 2.11 11.56
CA GLU A 296 -25.67 1.34 11.70
C GLU A 296 -24.45 2.06 11.09
N LEU A 297 -24.66 2.86 10.04
CA LEU A 297 -23.64 3.73 9.47
C LEU A 297 -23.27 4.86 10.44
N GLU A 298 -24.27 5.54 11.01
CA GLU A 298 -24.08 6.60 12.01
C GLU A 298 -23.41 6.07 13.28
N ARG A 299 -23.88 4.92 13.80
CA ARG A 299 -23.32 4.29 15.00
C ARG A 299 -21.83 3.95 14.89
N ASN A 300 -21.38 3.56 13.70
CA ASN A 300 -20.01 3.14 13.44
C ASN A 300 -19.25 4.13 12.53
N GLU A 301 -19.73 5.38 12.45
CA GLU A 301 -19.26 6.38 11.49
C GLU A 301 -17.74 6.62 11.61
N GLN A 302 -17.25 6.86 12.83
CA GLN A 302 -15.82 7.09 13.11
C GLN A 302 -14.93 5.94 12.61
N PHE A 303 -15.39 4.68 12.77
CA PHE A 303 -14.66 3.51 12.28
C PHE A 303 -14.62 3.48 10.75
N PHE A 304 -15.75 3.73 10.09
CA PHE A 304 -15.82 3.69 8.63
C PHE A 304 -15.12 4.88 7.95
N ILE A 305 -15.15 6.06 8.56
CA ILE A 305 -14.42 7.25 8.10
C ILE A 305 -12.90 7.04 8.25
N SER A 306 -12.44 6.57 9.41
CA SER A 306 -11.00 6.30 9.63
C SER A 306 -10.45 5.23 8.67
N CYS A 307 -11.29 4.27 8.26
CA CYS A 307 -10.93 3.28 7.24
C CYS A 307 -11.04 3.81 5.79
N GLY A 308 -11.66 4.97 5.57
CA GLY A 308 -11.92 5.53 4.26
C GLY A 308 -12.93 4.75 3.43
N ILE A 309 -13.92 4.11 4.07
CA ILE A 309 -14.93 3.27 3.39
C ILE A 309 -16.38 3.74 3.56
N TYR A 310 -16.61 4.80 4.33
CA TYR A 310 -17.95 5.31 4.62
C TYR A 310 -18.77 5.56 3.34
N LEU A 311 -18.21 6.31 2.39
CA LEU A 311 -18.88 6.62 1.11
C LEU A 311 -19.18 5.38 0.26
N ILE A 312 -18.35 4.33 0.35
CA ILE A 312 -18.59 3.07 -0.35
C ILE A 312 -19.79 2.35 0.27
N LEU A 313 -19.91 2.39 1.60
CA LEU A 313 -21.01 1.76 2.31
C LEU A 313 -22.34 2.50 2.10
N GLU A 314 -22.34 3.83 1.94
CA GLU A 314 -23.55 4.58 1.61
C GLU A 314 -24.19 4.11 0.28
N LYS A 315 -23.38 3.68 -0.69
CA LYS A 315 -23.86 3.12 -1.96
C LYS A 315 -24.70 1.84 -1.78
N LEU A 316 -24.58 1.15 -0.63
CA LEU A 316 -25.43 0.00 -0.30
C LEU A 316 -26.90 0.37 -0.13
N ARG A 317 -27.24 1.66 0.00
CA ARG A 317 -28.62 2.14 0.08
C ARG A 317 -29.45 1.68 -1.12
N MET A 318 -28.90 1.75 -2.33
CA MET A 318 -29.59 1.30 -3.55
C MET A 318 -29.88 -0.19 -3.55
N ILE A 319 -28.94 -1.00 -3.06
CA ILE A 319 -29.11 -2.46 -2.95
C ILE A 319 -30.13 -2.81 -1.88
N THR A 320 -30.17 -2.03 -0.82
CA THR A 320 -31.13 -2.19 0.27
C THR A 320 -32.56 -1.90 -0.22
N TYR A 321 -32.75 -0.81 -0.97
CA TYR A 321 -34.03 -0.55 -1.66
C TYR A 321 -34.40 -1.68 -2.63
N ARG A 322 -33.46 -2.13 -3.47
CA ARG A 322 -33.69 -3.26 -4.38
C ARG A 322 -34.16 -4.51 -3.62
N ASN A 323 -33.54 -4.83 -2.48
CA ASN A 323 -33.90 -5.99 -1.68
C ASN A 323 -35.28 -5.83 -1.02
N LEU A 324 -35.64 -4.62 -0.58
CA LEU A 324 -36.98 -4.31 -0.10
C LEU A 324 -38.03 -4.51 -1.19
N PHE A 325 -37.83 -3.88 -2.34
CA PHE A 325 -38.78 -3.94 -3.45
C PHE A 325 -38.92 -5.35 -4.01
N LYS A 326 -37.81 -6.12 -4.06
CA LYS A 326 -37.86 -7.54 -4.39
C LYS A 326 -38.75 -8.32 -3.42
N LYS A 327 -38.72 -8.03 -2.12
CA LYS A 327 -39.61 -8.69 -1.15
C LYS A 327 -41.07 -8.31 -1.36
N VAL A 328 -41.36 -7.02 -1.56
CA VAL A 328 -42.73 -6.55 -1.85
C VAL A 328 -43.27 -7.23 -3.10
N PHE A 329 -42.49 -7.29 -4.18
CA PHE A 329 -42.84 -8.00 -5.41
C PHE A 329 -43.12 -9.48 -5.16
N LEU A 330 -42.24 -10.18 -4.42
CA LEU A 330 -42.43 -11.60 -4.10
C LEU A 330 -43.65 -11.87 -3.21
N ILE A 331 -44.02 -10.93 -2.33
CA ILE A 331 -45.20 -11.05 -1.47
C ILE A 331 -46.49 -10.84 -2.27
N LEU A 332 -46.51 -9.86 -3.17
CA LEU A 332 -47.70 -9.52 -3.95
C LEU A 332 -47.94 -10.48 -5.13
N GLY A 333 -46.90 -11.12 -5.64
CA GLY A 333 -47.02 -12.16 -6.68
C GLY A 333 -47.57 -11.67 -8.02
N SER A 334 -47.64 -10.35 -8.24
CA SER A 334 -48.17 -9.72 -9.45
C SER A 334 -47.09 -8.94 -10.20
N PHE A 335 -47.19 -8.92 -11.53
CA PHE A 335 -46.34 -8.09 -12.40
C PHE A 335 -46.80 -6.63 -12.47
N GLN A 336 -48.06 -6.36 -12.12
CA GLN A 336 -48.61 -5.01 -11.98
C GLN A 336 -48.68 -4.67 -10.50
N LEU A 337 -47.83 -3.75 -10.07
CA LEU A 337 -47.72 -3.35 -8.68
C LEU A 337 -48.11 -1.88 -8.53
N ASP A 338 -49.06 -1.62 -7.63
CA ASP A 338 -49.39 -0.27 -7.22
C ASP A 338 -48.22 0.35 -6.45
N ILE A 339 -47.90 1.61 -6.78
CA ILE A 339 -46.91 2.43 -6.09
C ILE A 339 -47.25 2.53 -4.59
N ALA A 340 -48.54 2.55 -4.24
CA ALA A 340 -48.99 2.60 -2.85
C ALA A 340 -48.42 1.45 -2.00
N ALA A 341 -48.24 0.25 -2.58
CA ALA A 341 -47.69 -0.89 -1.85
C ALA A 341 -46.21 -0.68 -1.48
N PHE A 342 -45.43 -0.05 -2.37
CA PHE A 342 -44.04 0.31 -2.07
C PHE A 342 -43.95 1.44 -1.04
N THR A 343 -44.84 2.44 -1.15
CA THR A 343 -44.92 3.54 -0.17
C THR A 343 -45.28 3.01 1.22
N ALA A 344 -46.26 2.11 1.32
CA ALA A 344 -46.65 1.47 2.57
C ALA A 344 -45.49 0.66 3.17
N ALA A 345 -44.75 -0.10 2.35
CA ALA A 345 -43.58 -0.84 2.82
C ALA A 345 -42.47 0.09 3.37
N LEU A 346 -42.26 1.24 2.73
CA LEU A 346 -41.31 2.25 3.20
C LEU A 346 -41.76 2.92 4.50
N GLN A 347 -43.02 3.31 4.60
CA GLN A 347 -43.60 3.90 5.83
C GLN A 347 -43.56 2.92 7.00
N PHE A 348 -43.90 1.64 6.76
CA PHE A 348 -43.83 0.59 7.76
C PHE A 348 -42.41 0.42 8.33
N LEU A 349 -41.39 0.48 7.47
CA LEU A 349 -39.99 0.43 7.89
C LEU A 349 -39.54 1.68 8.64
N GLN A 350 -40.04 2.86 8.28
CA GLN A 350 -39.79 4.09 9.02
C GLN A 350 -40.35 4.02 10.45
N ILE A 351 -41.59 3.54 10.61
CA ILE A 351 -42.25 3.41 11.92
C ILE A 351 -41.51 2.38 12.79
N ARG A 352 -41.22 1.18 12.26
CA ARG A 352 -40.50 0.15 13.02
C ARG A 352 -39.08 0.56 13.37
N GLY A 353 -38.36 1.20 12.46
CA GLY A 353 -36.99 1.63 12.72
C GLY A 353 -36.89 2.81 13.69
N TYR A 354 -37.93 3.64 13.80
CA TYR A 354 -38.01 4.68 14.83
C TYR A 354 -38.18 4.07 16.23
N ILE A 355 -39.08 3.10 16.39
CA ILE A 355 -39.31 2.41 17.66
C ILE A 355 -38.05 1.65 18.11
N ALA A 356 -37.40 0.92 17.21
CA ALA A 356 -36.18 0.18 17.52
C ALA A 356 -35.00 1.11 17.90
N TYR A 357 -34.91 2.29 17.29
CA TYR A 357 -33.88 3.28 17.59
C TYR A 357 -34.05 3.92 18.97
N GLN A 358 -35.29 4.27 19.33
CA GLN A 358 -35.59 4.79 20.66
C GLN A 358 -35.23 3.78 21.76
N GLN A 359 -35.52 2.49 21.53
CA GLN A 359 -35.14 1.42 22.45
C GLN A 359 -33.62 1.23 22.58
N GLN A 360 -32.84 1.46 21.53
CA GLN A 360 -31.37 1.37 21.56
C GLN A 360 -30.68 2.55 22.24
N LYS A 361 -31.34 3.71 22.40
CA LYS A 361 -30.80 4.86 23.14
C LYS A 361 -31.09 4.84 24.64
N LEU A 362 -32.02 3.97 25.08
CA LEU A 362 -32.45 3.83 26.47
C LEU A 362 -31.63 2.77 27.24
N VAL A 363 -30.60 2.17 26.61
CA VAL A 363 -29.61 1.24 27.18
C VAL A 363 -28.24 1.80 26.90
#